data_AF-A0A7S1KYH7-F1
#
_entry.id   AF-A0A7S1KYH7-F1
#
_cell.length_a   1.000
_cell.length_b   1.000
_cell.length_c   1.000
_cell.angle_alpha   90.00
_cell.angle_beta   90.00
_cell.angle_gamma   90.00
#
_symmetry.space_group_name_H-M   'P 1'
#
loop_
_entity.id
_entity.type
_entity.pdbx_description
1 polymer ?
#
loop_
_entity_poly.entity_id
_entity_poly.type
_entity_poly.pdbx_seq_one_letter_code
_entity_poly.pdbx_strand_id
1 'polypeptide(L)'
;RVLECAMRGSSPELLQLSLGWALQAGVDEELLAIGRERAAVLEEVLAEDALRDRLLSEAAQGLTAAWQQGDLPSLALAMERAREAGVSEEMLRLARRRYASLVRKQGVAAAAAGPGQMPVASPTAAPGAVLVDVEQAEAAAHAAEEAARLRARVEEAAPRRQACAEASRALHHATVHADAEALAKAIGEATSLGVSREVVARAKRKLARVQTAR
;
A
#
# COMPACT_ATOMS: atom_id res chain seq x y z
N ARG A 1 -34.48 -5.14 19.28
CA ARG A 1 -34.22 -3.67 19.22
C ARG A 1 -32.78 -3.29 19.57
N VAL A 2 -32.29 -3.46 20.80
CA VAL A 2 -30.88 -3.07 21.12
C VAL A 2 -29.86 -3.82 20.26
N LEU A 3 -30.00 -5.14 20.14
CA LEU A 3 -29.14 -5.96 19.27
C LEU A 3 -29.19 -5.50 17.80
N GLU A 4 -30.38 -5.25 17.25
CA GLU A 4 -30.54 -4.78 15.87
C GLU A 4 -29.88 -3.40 15.65
N CYS A 5 -29.97 -2.50 16.63
CA CYS A 5 -29.26 -1.22 16.61
C CYS A 5 -27.75 -1.43 16.62
N ALA A 6 -27.23 -2.32 17.47
CA ALA A 6 -25.80 -2.63 17.55
C ALA A 6 -25.29 -3.28 16.25
N MET A 7 -26.07 -4.15 15.62
CA MET A 7 -25.72 -4.79 14.34
C MET A 7 -25.61 -3.80 13.18
N ARG A 8 -26.37 -2.70 13.23
CA ARG A 8 -26.29 -1.59 12.26
C ARG A 8 -25.14 -0.62 12.54
N GLY A 9 -24.64 -0.61 13.78
CA GLY A 9 -23.51 0.22 14.18
C GLY A 9 -22.16 -0.35 13.71
N SER A 10 -21.10 0.40 14.03
CA SER A 10 -19.71 0.04 13.72
C SER A 10 -18.88 -0.36 14.93
N SER A 11 -19.42 -0.30 16.16
CA SER A 11 -18.69 -0.69 17.37
C SER A 11 -18.81 -2.19 17.61
N PRO A 12 -17.72 -2.97 17.52
CA PRO A 12 -17.73 -4.39 17.82
C PRO A 12 -17.99 -4.65 19.31
N GLU A 13 -17.52 -3.77 20.21
CA GLU A 13 -17.69 -3.94 21.66
C GLU A 13 -19.16 -3.84 22.06
N LEU A 14 -19.87 -2.84 21.51
CA LEU A 14 -21.30 -2.67 21.73
C LEU A 14 -22.09 -3.86 21.18
N LEU A 15 -21.68 -4.41 20.03
CA LEU A 15 -22.32 -5.58 19.44
C LEU A 15 -22.08 -6.84 20.28
N GLN A 16 -20.85 -7.09 20.74
CA GLN A 16 -20.51 -8.22 21.61
C GLN A 16 -21.28 -8.13 22.95
N LEU A 17 -21.35 -6.95 23.55
CA LEU A 17 -22.15 -6.72 24.76
C LEU A 17 -23.64 -6.99 24.51
N SER A 18 -24.18 -6.48 23.40
CA SER A 18 -25.58 -6.66 23.02
C SER A 18 -25.92 -8.12 22.74
N LEU A 19 -24.99 -8.89 22.17
CA LEU A 19 -25.11 -10.34 21.98
C LEU A 19 -25.18 -11.09 23.32
N GLY A 20 -24.34 -10.72 24.28
CA GLY A 20 -24.36 -11.30 25.62
C GLY A 20 -25.71 -11.08 26.33
N TRP A 21 -26.25 -9.86 26.26
CA TRP A 21 -27.58 -9.56 26.81
C TRP A 21 -28.71 -10.26 26.05
N ALA A 22 -28.64 -10.30 24.72
CA ALA A 22 -29.64 -10.98 23.90
C ALA A 22 -29.71 -12.48 24.19
N LEU A 23 -28.55 -13.13 24.39
CA LEU A 23 -28.48 -14.53 24.79
C LEU A 23 -29.17 -14.77 26.14
N GLN A 24 -28.90 -13.93 27.14
CA GLN A 24 -29.54 -14.03 28.47
C GLN A 24 -31.05 -13.78 28.41
N ALA A 25 -31.50 -12.94 27.48
CA ALA A 25 -32.92 -12.65 27.27
C ALA A 25 -33.66 -13.72 26.43
N GLY A 26 -32.97 -14.78 25.99
CA GLY A 26 -33.57 -15.84 25.17
C GLY A 26 -33.98 -15.36 23.77
N VAL A 27 -33.22 -14.41 23.20
CA VAL A 27 -33.41 -13.98 21.81
C VAL A 27 -33.18 -15.16 20.87
N ASP A 28 -33.94 -15.18 19.77
CA ASP A 28 -33.87 -16.20 18.73
C ASP A 28 -32.42 -16.49 18.25
N GLU A 29 -32.11 -17.78 18.09
CA GLU A 29 -30.75 -18.24 17.77
C GLU A 29 -30.31 -17.85 16.35
N GLU A 30 -31.23 -17.73 15.40
CA GLU A 30 -30.91 -17.25 14.05
C GLU A 30 -30.43 -15.80 14.11
N LEU A 31 -31.13 -14.96 14.89
CA LEU A 31 -30.73 -13.56 15.08
C LEU A 31 -29.38 -13.45 15.81
N LEU A 32 -29.13 -14.31 16.81
CA LEU A 32 -27.83 -14.38 17.48
C LEU A 32 -26.72 -14.82 16.51
N ALA A 33 -26.98 -15.79 15.64
CA ALA A 33 -26.03 -16.24 14.63
C ALA A 33 -25.65 -15.13 13.64
N ILE A 34 -26.62 -14.36 13.15
CA ILE A 34 -26.37 -13.20 12.27
C ILE A 34 -25.54 -12.15 13.01
N GLY A 35 -25.86 -11.86 14.28
CA GLY A 35 -25.10 -10.92 15.09
C GLY A 35 -23.65 -11.36 15.31
N ARG A 36 -23.39 -12.64 15.58
CA ARG A 36 -22.03 -13.19 15.70
C ARG A 36 -21.26 -13.13 14.37
N GLU A 37 -21.90 -13.45 13.25
CA GLU A 37 -21.28 -13.31 11.92
C GLU A 37 -20.89 -11.85 11.65
N ARG A 38 -21.75 -10.90 12.01
CA ARG A 38 -21.46 -9.47 11.89
C ARG A 38 -20.30 -9.04 12.79
N ALA A 39 -20.25 -9.53 14.03
CA ALA A 39 -19.15 -9.22 14.95
C ALA A 39 -17.80 -9.70 14.39
N ALA A 40 -17.75 -10.94 13.87
CA ALA A 40 -16.55 -11.48 13.23
C ALA A 40 -16.08 -10.64 12.04
N VAL A 41 -17.01 -10.14 11.20
CA VAL A 41 -16.68 -9.22 10.09
C VAL A 41 -16.07 -7.91 10.61
N LEU A 42 -16.66 -7.33 11.67
CA LEU A 42 -16.15 -6.07 12.23
C LEU A 42 -14.74 -6.24 12.83
N GLU A 43 -14.50 -7.35 13.53
CA GLU A 43 -13.18 -7.68 14.07
C GLU A 43 -12.12 -7.86 12.96
N GLU A 44 -12.47 -8.54 11.87
CA GLU A 44 -11.61 -8.70 10.68
C GLU A 44 -11.23 -7.33 10.07
N VAL A 45 -12.23 -6.46 9.84
CA VAL A 45 -12.00 -5.11 9.28
C VAL A 45 -11.10 -4.28 10.19
N LEU A 46 -11.30 -4.33 11.51
CA LEU A 46 -10.45 -3.61 12.47
C LEU A 46 -9.03 -4.15 12.51
N ALA A 47 -8.85 -5.47 12.36
CA ALA A 47 -7.52 -6.06 12.28
C ALA A 47 -6.79 -5.63 10.99
N GLU A 48 -7.49 -5.56 9.86
CA GLU A 48 -6.93 -5.04 8.60
C GLU A 48 -6.56 -3.56 8.72
N ASP A 49 -7.43 -2.73 9.29
CA ASP A 49 -7.17 -1.30 9.51
C ASP A 49 -5.97 -1.10 10.46
N ALA A 50 -5.88 -1.87 11.54
CA ALA A 50 -4.74 -1.82 12.47
C ALA A 50 -3.42 -2.22 11.78
N LEU A 51 -3.46 -3.24 10.91
CA LEU A 51 -2.29 -3.62 10.11
C LEU A 51 -1.89 -2.50 9.15
N ARG A 52 -2.86 -1.87 8.48
CA ARG A 52 -2.61 -0.75 7.56
C ARG A 52 -1.96 0.43 8.30
N ASP A 53 -2.49 0.79 9.46
CA ASP A 53 -1.96 1.89 10.28
C ASP A 53 -0.55 1.60 10.76
N ARG A 54 -0.26 0.35 11.14
CA ARG A 54 1.10 -0.08 11.49
C ARG A 54 2.06 0.06 10.33
N LEU A 55 1.70 -0.44 9.14
CA LEU A 55 2.54 -0.35 7.94
C LEU A 55 2.80 1.12 7.55
N LEU A 56 1.77 1.97 7.65
CA LEU A 56 1.89 3.41 7.41
C LEU A 56 2.85 4.06 8.42
N SER A 57 2.74 3.71 9.70
CA SER A 57 3.62 4.22 10.75
C SER A 57 5.07 3.78 10.56
N GLU A 58 5.31 2.49 10.30
CA GLU A 58 6.64 1.93 10.04
C GLU A 58 7.29 2.58 8.82
N ALA A 59 6.54 2.77 7.73
CA ALA A 59 7.05 3.42 6.53
C ALA A 59 7.37 4.91 6.75
N ALA A 60 6.54 5.64 7.50
CA ALA A 60 6.79 7.03 7.87
C ALA A 60 8.03 7.19 8.76
N GLN A 61 8.23 6.27 9.72
CA GLN A 61 9.43 6.22 10.56
C GLN A 61 10.67 5.92 9.72
N GLY A 62 10.60 4.92 8.83
CA GLY A 62 11.69 4.56 7.92
C GLY A 62 12.10 5.73 7.00
N LEU A 63 11.11 6.46 6.46
CA LEU A 63 11.36 7.66 5.67
C LEU A 63 12.07 8.75 6.48
N THR A 64 11.65 8.97 7.73
CA THR A 64 12.25 9.94 8.63
C THR A 64 13.70 9.56 8.98
N ALA A 65 13.97 8.30 9.26
CA ALA A 65 15.32 7.81 9.56
C ALA A 65 16.26 7.99 8.37
N ALA A 66 15.84 7.56 7.17
CA ALA A 66 16.63 7.71 5.95
C ALA A 66 16.90 9.19 5.61
N TRP A 67 15.90 10.05 5.86
CA TRP A 67 16.06 11.50 5.71
C TRP A 67 17.17 12.06 6.58
N GLN A 68 17.22 11.65 7.86
CA GLN A 68 18.19 12.13 8.84
C GLN A 68 19.61 11.65 8.51
N GLN A 69 19.75 10.39 8.08
CA GLN A 69 21.04 9.80 7.70
C GLN A 69 21.66 10.49 6.47
N GLY A 70 20.81 10.97 5.54
CA GLY A 70 21.29 11.66 4.33
C GLY A 70 21.93 10.74 3.30
N ASP A 71 21.73 9.43 3.43
CA ASP A 71 22.12 8.43 2.44
C ASP A 71 21.11 8.39 1.29
N LEU A 72 21.59 8.55 0.05
CA LEU A 72 20.73 8.65 -1.14
C LEU A 72 19.98 7.33 -1.44
N PRO A 73 20.65 6.17 -1.55
CA PRO A 73 19.99 4.88 -1.74
C PRO A 73 18.92 4.59 -0.67
N SER A 74 19.25 4.79 0.60
CA SER A 74 18.30 4.56 1.70
C SER A 74 17.08 5.47 1.61
N LEU A 75 17.27 6.76 1.26
CA LEU A 75 16.17 7.70 1.11
C LEU A 75 15.27 7.36 -0.08
N ALA A 76 15.84 6.93 -1.21
CA ALA A 76 15.06 6.50 -2.37
C ALA A 76 14.18 5.28 -2.03
N LEU A 77 14.76 4.24 -1.43
CA LEU A 77 14.02 3.04 -1.02
C LEU A 77 12.92 3.37 0.00
N ALA A 78 13.21 4.24 0.98
CA ALA A 78 12.23 4.62 1.98
C ALA A 78 11.06 5.41 1.38
N MET A 79 11.30 6.24 0.36
CA MET A 79 10.23 6.94 -0.37
C MET A 79 9.30 5.99 -1.12
N GLU A 80 9.83 4.91 -1.72
CA GLU A 80 9.01 3.89 -2.38
C GLU A 80 8.12 3.15 -1.38
N ARG A 81 8.70 2.67 -0.28
CA ARG A 81 7.94 2.00 0.79
C ARG A 81 6.87 2.91 1.40
N ALA A 82 7.21 4.19 1.63
CA ALA A 82 6.27 5.18 2.12
C ALA A 82 5.10 5.40 1.15
N ARG A 83 5.37 5.45 -0.17
CA ARG A 83 4.32 5.55 -1.19
C ARG A 83 3.42 4.32 -1.21
N GLU A 84 3.98 3.12 -1.11
CA GLU A 84 3.22 1.87 -1.07
C GLU A 84 2.33 1.76 0.17
N ALA A 85 2.80 2.26 1.31
CA ALA A 85 2.05 2.30 2.56
C ALA A 85 1.02 3.44 2.64
N GLY A 86 0.94 4.32 1.62
CA GLY A 86 -0.02 5.41 1.58
C GLY A 86 0.36 6.65 2.40
N VAL A 87 1.66 6.87 2.65
CA VAL A 87 2.15 8.10 3.27
C VAL A 87 1.78 9.32 2.42
N SER A 88 1.47 10.44 3.06
CA SER A 88 0.99 11.65 2.37
C SER A 88 1.95 12.15 1.28
N GLU A 89 1.38 12.61 0.16
CA GLU A 89 2.16 13.17 -0.96
C GLU A 89 2.98 14.40 -0.57
N GLU A 90 2.54 15.16 0.43
CA GLU A 90 3.29 16.30 0.95
C GLU A 90 4.61 15.86 1.61
N MET A 91 4.58 14.80 2.42
CA MET A 91 5.79 14.21 2.99
C MET A 91 6.72 13.67 1.90
N LEU A 92 6.17 12.98 0.89
CA LEU A 92 6.95 12.47 -0.24
C LEU A 92 7.56 13.61 -1.08
N ARG A 93 6.84 14.73 -1.25
CA ARG A 93 7.33 15.94 -1.92
C ARG A 93 8.51 16.56 -1.19
N LEU A 94 8.42 16.66 0.13
CA LEU A 94 9.52 17.10 0.98
C LEU A 94 10.73 16.17 0.81
N ALA A 95 10.52 14.84 0.80
CA ALA A 95 11.59 13.86 0.67
C ALA A 95 12.31 13.95 -0.68
N ARG A 96 11.54 14.13 -1.78
CA ARG A 96 12.07 14.41 -3.12
C ARG A 96 12.95 15.66 -3.13
N ARG A 97 12.51 16.75 -2.48
CA ARG A 97 13.28 17.99 -2.39
C ARG A 97 14.61 17.78 -1.63
N ARG A 98 14.59 17.01 -0.55
CA ARG A 98 15.79 16.66 0.22
C ARG A 98 16.74 15.80 -0.59
N TYR A 99 16.24 14.76 -1.25
CA TYR A 99 17.01 13.89 -2.13
C TYR A 99 17.74 14.71 -3.21
N ALA A 100 17.03 15.57 -3.93
CA ALA A 100 17.62 16.45 -4.94
C ALA A 100 18.70 17.38 -4.37
N SER A 101 18.51 17.89 -3.15
CA SER A 101 19.52 18.70 -2.46
C SER A 101 20.79 17.90 -2.12
N LEU A 102 20.64 16.65 -1.68
CA LEU A 102 21.78 15.76 -1.37
C LEU A 102 22.57 15.39 -2.62
N VAL A 103 21.90 15.05 -3.72
CA VAL A 103 22.54 14.79 -5.03
C VAL A 103 23.39 15.98 -5.47
N ARG A 104 22.83 17.21 -5.40
CA ARG A 104 23.58 18.43 -5.76
C ARG A 104 24.82 18.62 -4.86
N LYS A 105 24.68 18.40 -3.55
CA LYS A 105 25.81 18.53 -2.61
C LYS A 105 26.92 17.52 -2.91
N GLN A 106 26.57 16.27 -3.20
CA GLN A 106 27.56 15.25 -3.57
C GLN A 106 28.25 15.58 -4.91
N GLY A 107 27.52 16.08 -5.91
CA GLY A 107 28.11 16.52 -7.18
C GLY A 107 29.08 17.69 -7.02
N VAL A 108 28.74 18.69 -6.19
CA VAL A 108 29.65 19.81 -5.88
C VAL A 108 30.89 19.32 -5.11
N ALA A 109 30.72 18.40 -4.16
CA ALA A 109 31.85 17.83 -3.41
C ALA A 109 32.77 17.00 -4.33
N ALA A 110 32.22 16.21 -5.25
CA ALA A 110 32.98 15.46 -6.24
C ALA A 110 33.76 16.37 -7.19
N ALA A 111 33.15 17.47 -7.66
CA ALA A 111 33.82 18.46 -8.50
C ALA A 111 34.95 19.20 -7.76
N ALA A 112 34.75 19.50 -6.47
CA ALA A 112 35.78 20.12 -5.61
C ALA A 112 36.94 19.15 -5.26
N ALA A 113 36.70 17.84 -5.32
CA ALA A 113 37.72 16.80 -5.10
C ALA A 113 38.53 16.44 -6.36
N GLY A 114 38.23 17.08 -7.51
CA GLY A 114 39.01 16.96 -8.76
C GLY A 114 40.42 17.59 -8.68
N PRO A 115 41.33 17.27 -9.61
CA PRO A 115 42.72 16.84 -9.34
C PRO A 115 43.65 17.98 -8.91
N GLY A 116 43.67 18.28 -7.61
CA GLY A 116 44.50 19.32 -7.00
C GLY A 116 45.71 18.85 -6.19
N GLN A 117 46.14 17.58 -6.32
CA GLN A 117 47.41 17.13 -5.74
C GLN A 117 48.26 16.42 -6.80
N MET A 118 49.08 17.21 -7.49
CA MET A 118 50.37 16.76 -8.01
C MET A 118 51.48 17.57 -7.32
N PRO A 119 52.56 16.92 -6.88
CA PRO A 119 53.70 17.56 -6.23
C PRO A 119 54.43 18.51 -7.20
N VAL A 120 55.05 19.54 -6.62
CA VAL A 120 55.83 20.58 -7.29
C VAL A 120 56.79 20.01 -8.34
N ALA A 121 56.51 20.23 -9.63
CA ALA A 121 57.51 20.21 -10.71
C ALA A 121 57.01 20.96 -11.96
N SER A 122 57.75 22.02 -12.29
CA SER A 122 57.91 22.80 -13.53
C SER A 122 56.85 22.86 -14.65
N PRO A 123 56.64 24.04 -15.28
CA PRO A 123 55.61 24.26 -16.29
C PRO A 123 56.12 24.02 -17.72
N THR A 124 55.55 23.03 -18.42
CA THR A 124 55.56 23.02 -19.89
C THR A 124 54.32 22.29 -20.42
N ALA A 125 53.44 23.05 -21.06
CA ALA A 125 52.43 22.71 -22.08
C ALA A 125 51.90 21.26 -22.22
N ALA A 126 50.59 21.06 -22.02
CA ALA A 126 49.67 20.41 -22.97
C ALA A 126 48.23 20.31 -22.40
N PRO A 127 47.17 20.32 -23.26
CA PRO A 127 45.77 20.18 -22.87
C PRO A 127 45.40 18.70 -22.71
N GLY A 128 45.04 18.27 -21.51
CA GLY A 128 44.59 16.90 -21.29
C GLY A 128 43.98 16.71 -19.91
N ALA A 129 42.65 16.71 -19.83
CA ALA A 129 41.86 16.01 -18.82
C ALA A 129 40.36 16.29 -19.04
N VAL A 130 39.81 15.74 -20.13
CA VAL A 130 38.36 15.45 -20.21
C VAL A 130 38.24 13.93 -20.29
N LEU A 131 38.66 13.26 -19.22
CA LEU A 131 38.29 11.88 -18.94
C LEU A 131 37.31 11.95 -17.79
N VAL A 132 36.09 12.38 -18.10
CA VAL A 132 34.95 12.14 -17.22
C VAL A 132 34.78 10.63 -17.19
N ASP A 133 34.93 10.04 -16.01
CA ASP A 133 34.87 8.61 -15.75
C ASP A 133 33.67 7.96 -16.47
N VAL A 134 33.97 7.27 -17.57
CA VAL A 134 33.01 6.55 -18.41
C VAL A 134 32.19 5.57 -17.58
N GLU A 135 32.81 4.95 -16.57
CA GLU A 135 32.16 4.04 -15.62
C GLU A 135 31.05 4.73 -14.80
N GLN A 136 31.23 6.00 -14.43
CA GLN A 136 30.24 6.75 -13.65
C GLN A 136 29.03 7.14 -14.50
N ALA A 137 29.25 7.43 -15.78
CA ALA A 137 28.19 7.69 -16.75
C ALA A 137 27.38 6.41 -17.07
N GLU A 138 28.04 5.27 -17.18
CA GLU A 138 27.41 3.97 -17.42
C GLU A 138 26.56 3.51 -16.22
N ALA A 139 27.07 3.67 -14.99
CA ALA A 139 26.31 3.35 -13.78
C ALA A 139 25.05 4.23 -13.64
N ALA A 140 25.16 5.53 -13.96
CA ALA A 140 24.03 6.44 -13.96
C ALA A 140 22.99 6.08 -15.04
N ALA A 141 23.44 5.66 -16.22
CA ALA A 141 22.56 5.22 -17.30
C ALA A 141 21.80 3.93 -16.93
N HIS A 142 22.48 2.94 -16.35
CA HIS A 142 21.85 1.70 -15.90
C HIS A 142 20.81 1.96 -14.79
N ALA A 143 21.13 2.81 -13.81
CA ALA A 143 20.19 3.19 -12.76
C ALA A 143 18.96 3.92 -13.31
N ALA A 144 19.14 4.78 -14.32
CA ALA A 144 18.03 5.47 -14.99
C ALA A 144 17.13 4.50 -15.76
N GLU A 145 17.71 3.52 -16.45
CA GLU A 145 16.97 2.50 -17.19
C GLU A 145 16.17 1.58 -16.25
N GLU A 146 16.79 1.16 -15.15
CA GLU A 146 16.12 0.34 -14.14
C GLU A 146 14.96 1.09 -13.46
N ALA A 147 15.17 2.37 -13.14
CA ALA A 147 14.10 3.23 -12.63
C ALA A 147 12.95 3.42 -13.65
N ALA A 148 13.26 3.52 -14.94
CA ALA A 148 12.24 3.60 -15.99
C ALA A 148 11.44 2.29 -16.12
N ARG A 149 12.12 1.14 -16.06
CA ARG A 149 11.46 -0.18 -16.08
C ARG A 149 10.56 -0.39 -14.86
N LEU A 150 11.00 0.04 -13.68
CA LEU A 150 10.19 -0.02 -12.46
C LEU A 150 8.97 0.90 -12.56
N ARG A 151 9.13 2.15 -13.04
CA ARG A 151 8.00 3.06 -13.27
C ARG A 151 6.96 2.48 -14.23
N ALA A 152 7.40 1.90 -15.35
CA ALA A 152 6.51 1.25 -16.29
C ALA A 152 5.72 0.09 -15.66
N ARG A 153 6.38 -0.75 -14.85
CA ARG A 153 5.71 -1.83 -14.09
C ARG A 153 4.68 -1.30 -13.09
N VAL A 154 4.97 -0.20 -12.41
CA VAL A 154 4.03 0.41 -11.44
C VAL A 154 2.84 1.04 -12.17
N GLU A 155 3.07 1.74 -13.28
CA GLU A 155 2.00 2.32 -14.09
C GLU A 155 1.07 1.25 -14.68
N GLU A 156 1.60 0.09 -15.10
CA GLU A 156 0.79 -1.04 -15.54
C GLU A 156 0.03 -1.72 -14.37
N ALA A 157 0.61 -1.74 -13.17
CA ALA A 157 -0.02 -2.33 -11.99
C ALA A 157 -1.15 -1.46 -11.39
N ALA A 158 -1.08 -0.14 -11.53
CA ALA A 158 -2.08 0.79 -11.01
C ALA A 158 -3.51 0.52 -11.50
N PRO A 159 -3.80 0.39 -12.81
CA PRO A 159 -5.16 0.12 -13.29
C PRO A 159 -5.66 -1.25 -12.85
N ARG A 160 -4.78 -2.27 -12.80
CA ARG A 160 -5.13 -3.60 -12.27
C ARG A 160 -5.54 -3.53 -10.80
N ARG A 161 -4.80 -2.80 -9.97
CA ARG A 161 -5.13 -2.60 -8.55
C ARG A 161 -6.46 -1.86 -8.37
N GLN A 162 -6.69 -0.82 -9.16
CA GLN A 162 -7.95 -0.08 -9.14
C GLN A 162 -9.12 -1.00 -9.53
N ALA A 163 -8.99 -1.76 -10.61
CA ALA A 163 -10.01 -2.71 -11.03
C ALA A 163 -10.30 -3.78 -9.97
N CYS A 164 -9.26 -4.32 -9.32
CA CYS A 164 -9.43 -5.27 -8.20
C CYS A 164 -10.19 -4.65 -7.02
N ALA A 165 -9.89 -3.39 -6.68
CA ALA A 165 -10.56 -2.67 -5.60
C ALA A 165 -12.04 -2.39 -5.93
N GLU A 166 -12.34 -2.00 -7.17
CA GLU A 166 -13.70 -1.81 -7.67
C GLU A 166 -14.50 -3.11 -7.67
N ALA A 167 -13.92 -4.21 -8.16
CA ALA A 167 -14.55 -5.52 -8.13
C ALA A 167 -14.81 -6.00 -6.70
N SER A 168 -13.88 -5.76 -5.77
CA SER A 168 -14.07 -6.10 -4.35
C SER A 168 -15.21 -5.30 -3.72
N ARG A 169 -15.35 -4.00 -4.04
CA ARG A 169 -16.48 -3.17 -3.60
C ARG A 169 -17.80 -3.66 -4.19
N ALA A 170 -17.84 -3.98 -5.48
CA ALA A 170 -19.04 -4.51 -6.14
C ALA A 170 -19.49 -5.85 -5.51
N LEU A 171 -18.54 -6.74 -5.24
CA LEU A 171 -18.77 -8.01 -4.55
C LEU A 171 -19.35 -7.80 -3.14
N HIS A 172 -18.79 -6.86 -2.37
CA HIS A 172 -19.28 -6.52 -1.05
C HIS A 172 -20.70 -5.95 -1.12
N HIS A 173 -20.97 -5.02 -2.03
CA HIS A 173 -22.29 -4.44 -2.24
C HIS A 173 -23.34 -5.52 -2.56
N ALA A 174 -23.04 -6.42 -3.50
CA ALA A 174 -23.92 -7.53 -3.85
C ALA A 174 -24.15 -8.49 -2.67
N THR A 175 -23.12 -8.73 -1.86
CA THR A 175 -23.20 -9.59 -0.66
C THR A 175 -24.15 -9.01 0.40
N VAL A 176 -24.12 -7.69 0.59
CA VAL A 176 -24.98 -6.97 1.54
C VAL A 176 -26.45 -6.98 1.11
N HIS A 177 -26.72 -6.81 -0.20
CA HIS A 177 -28.09 -6.74 -0.72
C HIS A 177 -28.72 -8.11 -1.01
N ALA A 178 -27.96 -9.20 -0.84
CA ALA A 178 -28.42 -10.57 -1.07
C ALA A 178 -29.07 -10.80 -2.45
N ASP A 179 -28.65 -10.05 -3.47
CA ASP A 179 -29.09 -10.24 -4.85
C ASP A 179 -28.25 -11.35 -5.49
N ALA A 180 -28.87 -12.52 -5.70
CA ALA A 180 -28.20 -13.69 -6.25
C ALA A 180 -27.60 -13.46 -7.65
N GLU A 181 -28.26 -12.68 -8.50
CA GLU A 181 -27.81 -12.44 -9.87
C GLU A 181 -26.65 -11.46 -9.89
N ALA A 182 -26.77 -10.35 -9.14
CA ALA A 182 -25.68 -9.40 -8.97
C ALA A 182 -24.45 -10.04 -8.31
N LEU A 183 -24.65 -10.93 -7.33
CA LEU A 183 -23.58 -11.63 -6.64
C LEU A 183 -22.86 -12.63 -7.54
N ALA A 184 -23.59 -13.38 -8.37
CA ALA A 184 -23.00 -14.29 -9.36
C ALA A 184 -22.16 -13.52 -10.40
N LYS A 185 -22.66 -12.38 -10.89
CA LYS A 185 -21.93 -11.50 -11.82
C LYS A 185 -20.65 -10.95 -11.19
N ALA A 186 -20.74 -10.39 -9.99
CA ALA A 186 -19.60 -9.83 -9.27
C ALA A 186 -18.52 -10.87 -8.95
N ILE A 187 -18.90 -12.12 -8.66
CA ILE A 187 -17.96 -13.23 -8.47
C ILE A 187 -17.17 -13.52 -9.76
N GLY A 188 -17.85 -13.50 -10.92
CA GLY A 188 -17.21 -13.68 -12.23
C GLY A 188 -16.17 -12.60 -12.51
N GLU A 189 -16.56 -11.34 -12.33
CA GLU A 189 -15.67 -10.18 -12.52
C GLU A 189 -14.49 -10.18 -11.53
N ALA A 190 -14.73 -10.48 -10.25
CA ALA A 190 -13.66 -10.57 -9.26
C ALA A 190 -12.66 -11.69 -9.58
N THR A 191 -13.15 -12.83 -10.09
CA THR A 191 -12.29 -13.96 -10.48
C THR A 191 -11.43 -13.63 -11.69
N SER A 192 -11.98 -12.96 -12.71
CA SER A 192 -11.22 -12.58 -13.91
C SER A 192 -10.18 -11.50 -13.64
N LEU A 193 -10.44 -10.63 -12.66
CA LEU A 193 -9.52 -9.56 -12.23
C LEU A 193 -8.47 -10.04 -11.22
N GLY A 194 -8.55 -11.28 -10.72
CA GLY A 194 -7.55 -11.86 -9.82
C GLY A 194 -7.72 -11.45 -8.35
N VAL A 195 -8.95 -11.12 -7.91
CA VAL A 195 -9.27 -10.91 -6.50
C VAL A 195 -8.96 -12.18 -5.70
N SER A 196 -8.57 -12.02 -4.43
CA SER A 196 -8.20 -13.13 -3.53
C SER A 196 -9.21 -14.30 -3.59
N ARG A 197 -8.67 -15.52 -3.67
CA ARG A 197 -9.45 -16.77 -3.69
C ARG A 197 -10.36 -16.89 -2.47
N GLU A 198 -9.94 -16.36 -1.33
CA GLU A 198 -10.69 -16.41 -0.08
C GLU A 198 -11.94 -15.52 -0.14
N VAL A 199 -11.78 -14.29 -0.63
CA VAL A 199 -12.89 -13.34 -0.84
C VAL A 199 -13.92 -13.93 -1.82
N VAL A 200 -13.44 -14.51 -2.93
CA VAL A 200 -14.30 -15.19 -3.91
C VAL A 200 -15.00 -16.41 -3.30
N ALA A 201 -14.29 -17.23 -2.53
CA ALA A 201 -14.88 -18.41 -1.88
C ALA A 201 -15.96 -18.02 -0.86
N ARG A 202 -15.77 -16.94 -0.11
CA ARG A 202 -16.78 -16.39 0.82
C ARG A 202 -18.04 -15.95 0.08
N ALA A 203 -17.90 -15.19 -1.00
CA ALA A 203 -19.04 -14.77 -1.82
C ALA A 203 -19.79 -15.96 -2.45
N LYS A 204 -19.07 -16.99 -2.92
CA LYS A 204 -19.69 -18.24 -3.41
C LYS A 204 -20.51 -18.95 -2.35
N ARG A 205 -20.02 -19.04 -1.11
CA ARG A 205 -20.79 -19.61 0.01
C ARG A 205 -22.05 -18.80 0.30
N LYS A 206 -21.98 -17.47 0.25
CA LYS A 206 -23.16 -16.61 0.42
C LYS A 206 -24.16 -16.82 -0.71
N LEU A 207 -23.71 -16.88 -1.96
CA LEU A 207 -24.57 -17.13 -3.12
C LEU A 207 -25.36 -18.44 -2.96
N ALA A 208 -24.68 -19.51 -2.55
CA ALA A 208 -25.35 -20.79 -2.29
C ALA A 208 -26.47 -20.67 -1.25
N ARG A 209 -26.23 -19.95 -0.14
CA ARG A 209 -27.24 -19.71 0.91
C ARG A 209 -28.45 -18.91 0.39
N VAL A 210 -28.20 -17.86 -0.40
CA VAL A 210 -29.27 -17.04 -0.99
C VAL A 210 -30.11 -17.85 -1.97
N GLN A 211 -29.49 -18.73 -2.75
CA GLN A 211 -30.19 -19.61 -3.69
C GLN A 211 -31.05 -20.66 -2.98
N THR A 212 -30.60 -21.22 -1.86
CA THR A 212 -31.37 -22.20 -1.08
C THR A 212 -32.54 -21.59 -0.30
N ALA A 213 -32.54 -20.27 -0.09
CA ALA A 213 -33.57 -19.55 0.65
C ALA A 213 -34.73 -19.05 -0.22
N ARG A 214 -34.66 -19.25 -1.55
CA ARG A 214 -35.74 -18.97 -2.50
C ARG A 214 -36.52 -20.24 -2.80
#